data_AF-A0AAD3DJ24-F1
#
_entry.id   AF-A0AAD3DJ24-F1
#
_cell.length_a   1.000
_cell.length_b   1.000
_cell.length_c   1.000
_cell.angle_alpha   90.00
_cell.angle_beta   90.00
_cell.angle_gamma   90.00
#
_symmetry.space_group_name_H-M   'P 1'
#
loop_
_entity.id
_entity.type
_entity.pdbx_description
1 polymer ?
#
loop_
_entity_poly.entity_id
_entity_poly.type
_entity_poly.pdbx_seq_one_letter_code
_entity_poly.pdbx_strand_id
1 'polypeptide(L)'
;MQVATRTLRSSVRPFTPNAVRVPRCLVVSVSASDRLRLHNLSPEPGSRHLEKRKGRGHAAGQGGTCGFGNRGQKSRSGPSVRPGFEGGQTPLYRRLPKLRGIAGGMGAGLPDFVVVNLDDLDKHFAAGEEVTLEAVKEKIVNVSGREAKLPLKILGSGSLSKSLTVRAGAFSESAKAAIEAAGGKVEKLAAKPKWTRKLHKKVVAEMAKNGLDYEKEKLKKRIDNLKSKGMYVERVVKKKAAPAAGKKK
;
A
#
# COMPACT_ATOMS: atom_id res chain seq x y z
N MET A 1 49.40 9.87 4.15
CA MET A 1 48.41 10.75 4.80
C MET A 1 47.03 10.09 4.73
N GLN A 2 46.57 9.48 5.83
CA GLN A 2 45.26 8.83 5.90
C GLN A 2 44.20 9.84 6.35
N VAL A 3 43.19 10.05 5.50
CA VAL A 3 42.07 10.95 5.78
C VAL A 3 40.96 10.15 6.47
N ALA A 4 40.79 10.38 7.77
CA ALA A 4 39.71 9.78 8.56
C ALA A 4 38.40 10.55 8.35
N THR A 5 37.43 9.95 7.65
CA THR A 5 36.08 10.50 7.52
C THR A 5 35.23 10.14 8.74
N ARG A 6 35.19 11.06 9.71
CA ARG A 6 34.38 10.96 10.93
C ARG A 6 32.90 11.21 10.60
N THR A 7 32.14 10.15 10.36
CA THR A 7 30.68 10.25 10.21
C THR A 7 30.03 10.43 11.59
N LEU A 8 29.50 11.64 11.84
CA LEU A 8 28.68 11.93 13.02
C LEU A 8 27.30 11.27 12.86
N ARG A 9 27.16 10.00 13.27
CA ARG A 9 25.83 9.43 13.55
C ARG A 9 25.34 9.97 14.88
N SER A 10 24.39 10.91 14.83
CA SER A 10 23.60 11.35 15.97
C SER A 10 22.85 10.15 16.55
N SER A 11 23.35 9.58 17.64
CA SER A 11 22.72 8.48 18.36
C SER A 11 21.60 8.99 19.26
N VAL A 12 20.56 9.61 18.69
CA VAL A 12 19.30 9.80 19.42
C VAL A 12 18.52 8.50 19.27
N ARG A 13 18.73 7.58 20.23
CA ARG A 13 17.90 6.38 20.34
C ARG A 13 16.49 6.84 20.77
N PRO A 14 15.41 6.44 20.07
CA PRO A 14 14.07 6.64 20.61
C PRO A 14 13.96 5.89 21.94
N PHE A 15 13.26 6.49 22.90
CA PHE A 15 12.98 5.89 24.21
C PHE A 15 12.16 4.62 24.02
N THR A 16 12.83 3.48 23.86
CA THR A 16 12.21 2.17 24.03
C THR A 16 11.91 2.00 25.51
N PRO A 17 10.72 1.56 25.93
CA PRO A 17 10.56 1.08 27.29
C PRO A 17 11.54 -0.08 27.44
N ASN A 18 12.58 0.11 28.26
CA ASN A 18 13.52 -0.94 28.63
C ASN A 18 12.75 -2.02 29.40
N ALA A 19 12.06 -2.90 28.68
CA ALA A 19 11.72 -4.21 29.19
C ALA A 19 13.06 -4.93 29.34
N VAL A 20 13.55 -4.97 30.58
CA VAL A 20 14.71 -5.77 30.96
C VAL A 20 14.50 -7.16 30.37
N ARG A 21 15.44 -7.61 29.52
CA ARG A 21 15.52 -9.00 29.08
C ARG A 21 15.45 -9.85 30.35
N VAL A 22 14.35 -10.59 30.51
CA VAL A 22 14.04 -11.28 31.76
C VAL A 22 15.25 -12.18 32.10
N PRO A 23 15.89 -12.03 33.27
CA PRO A 23 16.85 -13.03 33.70
C PRO A 23 16.12 -14.36 33.81
N ARG A 24 16.78 -15.42 33.36
CA ARG A 24 16.27 -16.79 33.28
C ARG A 24 16.04 -17.37 34.68
N CYS A 25 15.04 -16.89 35.42
CA CYS A 25 14.54 -17.40 36.71
C CYS A 25 13.17 -16.72 36.91
N LEU A 26 12.00 -17.35 36.98
CA LEU A 26 11.57 -18.56 37.69
C LEU A 26 10.41 -19.13 36.86
N VAL A 27 10.64 -20.20 36.10
CA VAL A 27 9.55 -20.91 35.41
C VAL A 27 8.94 -21.84 36.46
N VAL A 28 7.63 -21.71 36.70
CA VAL A 28 6.88 -22.78 37.37
C VAL A 28 7.10 -24.03 36.52
N SER A 29 7.93 -24.95 37.01
CA SER A 29 8.38 -26.12 36.28
C SER A 29 7.19 -27.05 36.06
N VAL A 30 6.48 -26.88 34.96
CA VAL A 30 5.59 -27.91 34.44
C VAL A 30 6.49 -29.05 34.01
N SER A 31 6.36 -30.20 34.67
CA SER A 31 7.11 -31.39 34.32
C SER A 31 6.74 -31.79 32.88
N ALA A 32 7.72 -32.19 32.06
CA ALA A 32 7.50 -32.50 30.64
C ALA A 32 6.53 -33.68 30.41
N SER A 33 6.06 -34.32 31.48
CA SER A 33 5.16 -35.47 31.49
C SER A 33 3.68 -35.10 31.71
N ASP A 34 3.36 -33.84 32.02
CA ASP A 34 1.98 -33.43 32.31
C ASP A 34 1.18 -33.09 31.05
N ARG A 35 0.04 -33.78 30.86
CA ARG A 35 -0.92 -33.49 29.79
C ARG A 35 -1.49 -32.07 29.95
N LEU A 36 -1.53 -31.29 28.87
CA LEU A 36 -2.20 -29.98 28.83
C LEU A 36 -3.69 -30.09 29.20
N ARG A 37 -4.08 -29.40 30.27
CA ARG A 37 -5.44 -29.25 30.80
C ARG A 37 -5.66 -27.77 31.15
N LEU A 38 -6.88 -27.39 31.53
CA LEU A 38 -7.19 -25.97 31.79
C LEU A 38 -6.45 -25.39 33.01
N HIS A 39 -6.06 -26.20 33.99
CA HIS A 39 -5.44 -25.74 35.24
C HIS A 39 -3.92 -25.56 35.17
N ASN A 40 -3.26 -26.10 34.14
CA ASN A 40 -1.80 -26.04 33.95
C ASN A 40 -1.38 -25.14 32.77
N LEU A 41 -2.31 -24.37 32.20
CA LEU A 41 -1.99 -23.32 31.23
C LEU A 41 -1.55 -22.04 31.95
N SER A 42 -0.42 -21.48 31.53
CA SER A 42 0.06 -20.17 32.00
C SER A 42 0.60 -19.36 30.82
N PRO A 43 0.51 -18.02 30.84
CA PRO A 43 1.11 -17.19 29.80
C PRO A 43 2.64 -17.21 29.90
N GLU A 44 3.32 -17.00 28.77
CA GLU A 44 4.78 -16.86 28.74
C GLU A 44 5.22 -15.71 29.68
N PRO A 45 6.25 -15.91 30.54
CA PRO A 45 6.74 -14.88 31.42
C PRO A 45 7.10 -13.59 30.65
N GLY A 46 6.57 -12.46 31.11
CA GLY A 46 6.75 -11.16 30.45
C GLY A 46 5.76 -10.87 29.31
N SER A 47 4.92 -11.82 28.90
CA SER A 47 3.82 -11.56 27.96
C SER A 47 2.79 -10.59 28.54
N ARG A 48 2.43 -10.77 29.82
CA ARG A 48 1.47 -9.94 30.54
C ARG A 48 2.14 -9.26 31.73
N HIS A 49 2.10 -7.93 31.75
CA HIS A 49 2.56 -7.11 32.87
C HIS A 49 1.36 -6.62 33.67
N LEU A 50 1.41 -6.77 35.00
CA LEU A 50 0.37 -6.23 35.87
C LEU A 50 0.45 -4.70 35.88
N GLU A 51 -0.67 -4.03 35.60
CA GLU A 51 -0.75 -2.58 35.65
C GLU A 51 -0.73 -2.06 37.09
N LYS A 52 -0.08 -0.91 37.29
CA LYS A 52 -0.01 -0.27 38.61
C LYS A 52 -1.36 0.34 38.96
N ARG A 53 -2.02 -0.20 39.98
CA ARG A 53 -3.24 0.37 40.58
C ARG A 53 -2.87 1.57 41.46
N LYS A 54 -2.92 2.77 40.88
CA LYS A 54 -2.56 4.03 41.57
C LYS A 54 -3.53 4.37 42.71
N GLY A 55 -3.04 5.06 43.74
CA GLY A 55 -3.86 5.49 44.88
C GLY A 55 -4.25 4.35 45.83
N ARG A 56 -3.38 3.35 46.00
CA ARG A 56 -3.58 2.18 46.90
C ARG A 56 -2.40 2.05 47.87
N GLY A 57 -2.29 2.99 48.80
CA GLY A 57 -1.23 3.03 49.81
C GLY A 57 0.14 3.44 49.26
N HIS A 58 1.02 3.89 50.15
CA HIS A 58 2.35 4.37 49.76
C HIS A 58 3.32 3.23 49.40
N ALA A 59 3.18 2.06 50.04
CA ALA A 59 4.04 0.90 49.81
C ALA A 59 3.96 0.36 48.36
N ALA A 60 2.83 0.55 47.67
CA ALA A 60 2.66 0.19 46.26
C ALA A 60 3.38 1.15 45.28
N GLY A 61 4.03 2.21 45.79
CA GLY A 61 4.84 3.16 45.04
C GLY A 61 4.09 4.40 44.56
N GLN A 62 2.95 4.22 43.88
CA GLN A 62 2.13 5.33 43.36
C GLN A 62 0.95 5.63 44.31
N GLY A 63 1.29 6.03 45.54
CA GLY A 63 0.35 6.30 46.64
C GLY A 63 -0.40 7.64 46.51
N GLY A 64 -0.36 8.47 47.55
CA GLY A 64 -1.25 9.65 47.69
C GLY A 64 -1.31 10.64 46.53
N THR A 65 -0.21 10.86 45.78
CA THR A 65 -0.18 11.78 44.63
C THR A 65 -0.26 11.07 43.27
N CYS A 66 -0.31 9.73 43.26
CA CYS A 66 -0.37 8.91 42.04
C CYS A 66 0.71 9.21 40.98
N GLY A 67 1.82 9.86 41.39
CA GLY A 67 2.93 10.26 40.52
C GLY A 67 2.77 11.62 39.84
N PHE A 68 1.72 12.38 40.17
CA PHE A 68 1.47 13.70 39.59
C PHE A 68 2.12 14.86 40.35
N GLY A 69 2.70 14.59 41.53
CA GLY A 69 3.33 15.59 42.38
C GLY A 69 2.33 16.45 43.15
N ASN A 70 2.72 17.70 43.43
CA ASN A 70 1.91 18.68 44.16
C ASN A 70 0.85 19.34 43.26
N ARG A 71 0.17 20.35 43.78
CA ARG A 71 -0.92 21.09 43.12
C ARG A 71 -0.39 21.89 41.92
N GLY A 72 -0.63 21.42 40.70
CA GLY A 72 -0.30 22.12 39.46
C GLY A 72 -1.29 21.79 38.35
N GLN A 73 -1.24 22.49 37.22
CA GLN A 73 -2.20 22.27 36.12
C GLN A 73 -2.21 20.81 35.62
N LYS A 74 -1.05 20.15 35.58
CA LYS A 74 -0.91 18.73 35.17
C LYS A 74 -1.39 17.71 36.21
N SER A 75 -1.62 18.13 37.45
CA SER A 75 -2.10 17.26 38.53
C SER A 75 -3.62 17.32 38.71
N ARG A 76 -4.31 18.21 37.99
CA ARG A 76 -5.77 18.35 38.03
C ARG A 76 -6.42 17.36 37.07
N SER A 77 -7.63 16.94 37.39
CA SER A 77 -8.45 16.11 36.51
C SER A 77 -8.90 16.91 35.29
N GLY A 78 -8.76 16.32 34.10
CA GLY A 78 -9.25 16.89 32.84
C GLY A 78 -8.18 16.90 31.75
N PRO A 79 -8.52 17.44 30.55
CA PRO A 79 -7.58 17.61 29.46
C PRO A 79 -6.41 18.50 29.90
N SER A 80 -5.18 17.98 29.75
CA SER A 80 -3.98 18.78 29.99
C SER A 80 -3.71 19.72 28.83
N VAL A 81 -2.59 20.42 28.91
CA VAL A 81 -2.06 21.27 27.85
C VAL A 81 -1.89 20.47 26.55
N ARG A 82 -2.40 20.99 25.43
CA ARG A 82 -2.31 20.35 24.12
C ARG A 82 -0.84 20.10 23.71
N PRO A 83 -0.49 18.91 23.18
CA PRO A 83 0.83 18.65 22.62
C PRO A 83 1.21 19.71 21.56
N GLY A 84 2.36 20.34 21.75
CA GLY A 84 2.85 21.45 20.92
C GLY A 84 2.54 22.86 21.44
N PHE A 85 1.92 23.02 22.61
CA PHE A 85 1.82 24.32 23.28
C PHE A 85 3.07 24.61 24.14
N GLU A 86 3.70 25.76 23.91
CA GLU A 86 4.97 26.19 24.53
C GLU A 86 4.76 27.35 25.52
N GLY A 87 3.69 27.31 26.33
CA GLY A 87 3.51 28.27 27.43
C GLY A 87 3.15 29.70 27.02
N GLY A 88 2.60 29.89 25.83
CA GLY A 88 2.29 31.22 25.26
C GLY A 88 3.35 31.72 24.27
N GLN A 89 4.51 31.08 24.21
CA GLN A 89 5.47 31.29 23.13
C GLN A 89 4.87 30.82 21.79
N THR A 90 5.23 31.47 20.68
CA THR A 90 4.80 31.05 19.33
C THR A 90 5.26 29.60 19.08
N PRO A 91 4.38 28.60 18.89
CA PRO A 91 4.82 27.20 18.81
C PRO A 91 5.78 26.91 17.66
N LEU A 92 6.65 25.92 17.80
CA LEU A 92 7.62 25.51 16.77
C LEU A 92 6.98 25.28 15.38
N TYR A 93 5.82 24.61 15.33
CA TYR A 93 5.12 24.33 14.08
C TYR A 93 4.57 25.59 13.38
N ARG A 94 4.55 26.74 14.07
CA ARG A 94 4.25 28.06 13.48
C ARG A 94 5.49 28.86 13.13
N ARG A 95 6.61 28.64 13.85
CA ARG A 95 7.89 29.32 13.57
C ARG A 95 8.53 28.82 12.28
N LEU A 96 8.38 27.52 11.99
CA LEU A 96 8.95 26.92 10.78
C LEU A 96 8.05 27.14 9.57
N PRO A 97 8.62 27.42 8.39
CA PRO A 97 7.85 27.50 7.16
C PRO A 97 7.24 26.13 6.82
N LYS A 98 6.09 26.14 6.14
CA LYS A 98 5.47 24.92 5.63
C LYS A 98 6.37 24.24 4.59
N LEU A 99 6.23 22.93 4.45
CA LEU A 99 6.92 22.15 3.43
C LEU A 99 6.62 22.68 2.02
N ARG A 100 7.63 22.65 1.15
CA ARG A 100 7.52 23.05 -0.26
C ARG A 100 6.44 22.21 -0.96
N GLY A 101 5.74 22.81 -1.92
CA GLY A 101 4.62 22.19 -2.64
C GLY A 101 3.32 22.16 -1.84
N ILE A 102 3.33 21.58 -0.63
CA ILE A 102 2.14 21.47 0.24
C ILE A 102 1.60 22.84 0.62
N ALA A 103 2.49 23.80 0.89
CA ALA A 103 2.12 25.19 1.21
C ALA A 103 1.29 25.86 0.10
N GLY A 104 1.53 25.49 -1.17
CA GLY A 104 0.85 26.02 -2.34
C GLY A 104 -0.29 25.14 -2.87
N GLY A 105 -0.69 24.09 -2.15
CA GLY A 105 -1.76 23.18 -2.56
C GLY A 105 -1.37 22.16 -3.63
N MET A 106 -0.07 22.00 -3.93
CA MET A 106 0.40 20.93 -4.80
C MET A 106 0.21 19.57 -4.10
N GLY A 107 -0.36 18.60 -4.79
CA GLY A 107 -0.55 17.25 -4.26
C GLY A 107 0.79 16.57 -3.92
N ALA A 108 0.78 15.71 -2.91
CA ALA A 108 1.95 14.90 -2.59
C ALA A 108 2.21 13.88 -3.70
N GLY A 109 3.47 13.71 -4.09
CA GLY A 109 3.89 12.66 -5.02
C GLY A 109 3.61 11.29 -4.43
N LEU A 110 2.86 10.47 -5.15
CA LEU A 110 2.56 9.09 -4.76
C LEU A 110 3.26 8.11 -5.70
N PRO A 111 3.56 6.89 -5.24
CA PRO A 111 4.21 5.89 -6.09
C PRO A 111 3.28 5.47 -7.23
N ASP A 112 3.86 5.37 -8.42
CA ASP A 112 3.17 4.97 -9.66
C ASP A 112 3.43 3.50 -10.04
N PHE A 113 4.42 2.86 -9.41
CA PHE A 113 4.82 1.49 -9.72
C PHE A 113 5.03 0.68 -8.44
N VAL A 114 4.78 -0.62 -8.54
CA VAL A 114 5.30 -1.60 -7.56
C VAL A 114 6.74 -1.88 -7.92
N VAL A 115 7.66 -1.67 -6.98
CA VAL A 115 9.10 -1.75 -7.21
C VAL A 115 9.64 -3.09 -6.71
N VAL A 116 10.41 -3.77 -7.55
CA VAL A 116 11.15 -5.00 -7.19
C VAL A 116 12.59 -4.88 -7.68
N ASN A 117 13.54 -5.36 -6.87
CA ASN A 117 14.98 -5.33 -7.17
C ASN A 117 15.48 -6.69 -7.69
N LEU A 118 16.67 -6.72 -8.28
CA LEU A 118 17.27 -7.93 -8.83
C LEU A 118 17.59 -8.97 -7.75
N ASP A 119 18.04 -8.54 -6.56
CA ASP A 119 18.33 -9.45 -5.44
C ASP A 119 17.09 -10.24 -5.00
N ASP A 120 15.92 -9.61 -5.04
CA ASP A 120 14.66 -10.27 -4.68
C ASP A 120 14.25 -11.29 -5.75
N LEU A 121 14.54 -10.99 -7.02
CA LEU A 121 14.31 -11.93 -8.12
C LEU A 121 15.22 -13.16 -8.01
N ASP A 122 16.52 -12.94 -7.72
CA ASP A 122 17.49 -14.03 -7.60
C ASP A 122 17.19 -14.97 -6.42
N LYS A 123 16.63 -14.46 -5.32
CA LYS A 123 16.25 -15.27 -4.15
C LYS A 123 14.99 -16.10 -4.36
N HIS A 124 13.97 -15.52 -4.99
CA HIS A 124 12.62 -16.09 -4.99
C HIS A 124 12.25 -16.83 -6.29
N PHE A 125 12.98 -16.63 -7.38
CA PHE A 125 12.73 -17.29 -8.65
C PHE A 125 13.81 -18.32 -9.00
N ALA A 126 13.38 -19.41 -9.66
CA ALA A 126 14.27 -20.40 -10.25
C ALA A 126 14.68 -19.99 -11.68
N ALA A 127 15.80 -20.54 -12.16
CA ALA A 127 16.27 -20.26 -13.52
C ALA A 127 15.22 -20.68 -14.57
N GLY A 128 14.93 -19.79 -15.51
CA GLY A 128 13.96 -19.98 -16.58
C GLY A 128 12.52 -19.61 -16.23
N GLU A 129 12.21 -19.26 -14.97
CA GLU A 129 10.85 -18.87 -14.59
C GLU A 129 10.42 -17.53 -15.20
N GLU A 130 9.10 -17.42 -15.45
CA GLU A 130 8.48 -16.17 -15.88
C GLU A 130 8.16 -15.27 -14.67
N VAL A 131 8.71 -14.07 -14.67
CA VAL A 131 8.42 -13.04 -13.66
C VAL A 131 7.28 -12.17 -14.18
N THR A 132 6.06 -12.47 -13.74
CA THR A 132 4.86 -11.65 -13.98
C THR A 132 4.41 -10.95 -12.70
N LEU A 133 3.50 -9.99 -12.83
CA LEU A 133 2.94 -9.27 -11.67
C LEU A 133 2.20 -10.20 -10.71
N GLU A 134 1.58 -11.26 -11.20
CA GLU A 134 0.90 -12.28 -10.38
C GLU A 134 1.92 -13.14 -9.62
N ALA A 135 2.97 -13.63 -10.31
CA ALA A 135 4.02 -14.42 -9.68
C ALA A 135 4.78 -13.63 -8.58
N VAL A 136 5.02 -12.34 -8.82
CA VAL A 136 5.64 -11.44 -7.83
C VAL A 136 4.74 -11.24 -6.61
N LYS A 137 3.41 -11.16 -6.80
CA LYS A 137 2.46 -11.00 -5.69
C LYS A 137 2.46 -12.22 -4.76
N GLU A 138 2.58 -13.41 -5.33
CA GLU A 138 2.55 -14.65 -4.55
C GLU A 138 3.89 -14.91 -3.84
N LYS A 139 5.02 -14.65 -4.51
CA LYS A 139 6.34 -15.07 -4.04
C LYS A 139 7.11 -13.99 -3.26
N ILE A 140 6.88 -12.70 -3.54
CA ILE A 140 7.70 -11.60 -3.00
C ILE A 140 6.90 -10.59 -2.18
N VAL A 141 5.83 -10.02 -2.77
CA VAL A 141 5.14 -8.86 -2.17
C VAL A 141 3.63 -9.11 -2.07
N ASN A 142 3.09 -9.13 -0.86
CA ASN A 142 1.65 -9.08 -0.63
C ASN A 142 1.10 -7.67 -0.92
N VAL A 143 0.90 -7.37 -2.20
CA VAL A 143 0.43 -6.07 -2.67
C VAL A 143 -1.05 -5.87 -2.30
N SER A 144 -1.38 -4.81 -1.56
CA SER A 144 -2.76 -4.49 -1.15
C SER A 144 -3.15 -3.02 -1.44
N GLY A 145 -4.45 -2.74 -1.44
CA GLY A 145 -4.97 -1.37 -1.60
C GLY A 145 -4.66 -0.74 -2.97
N ARG A 146 -4.07 0.46 -2.96
CA ARG A 146 -3.72 1.22 -4.19
C ARG A 146 -2.71 0.47 -5.05
N GLU A 147 -1.74 -0.18 -4.42
CA GLU A 147 -0.61 -0.79 -5.10
C GLU A 147 -1.03 -1.97 -5.97
N ALA A 148 -2.15 -2.64 -5.64
CA ALA A 148 -2.65 -3.79 -6.39
C ALA A 148 -3.02 -3.44 -7.84
N LYS A 149 -3.30 -2.15 -8.11
CA LYS A 149 -3.65 -1.60 -9.42
C LYS A 149 -2.44 -1.04 -10.18
N LEU A 150 -1.28 -0.93 -9.52
CA LEU A 150 -0.09 -0.33 -10.12
C LEU A 150 0.68 -1.37 -10.95
N PRO A 151 1.31 -0.95 -12.07
CA PRO A 151 2.18 -1.82 -12.84
C PRO A 151 3.49 -2.12 -12.11
N LEU A 152 4.12 -3.25 -12.47
CA LEU A 152 5.42 -3.67 -11.96
C LEU A 152 6.55 -2.87 -12.61
N LYS A 153 7.52 -2.41 -11.81
CA LYS A 153 8.79 -1.82 -12.24
C LYS A 153 9.97 -2.51 -11.59
N ILE A 154 10.98 -2.80 -12.41
CA ILE A 154 12.19 -3.49 -11.94
C ILE A 154 13.37 -2.53 -11.91
N LEU A 155 14.08 -2.55 -10.78
CA LEU A 155 15.24 -1.71 -10.50
C LEU A 155 16.51 -2.57 -10.37
N GLY A 156 17.63 -1.99 -10.81
CA GLY A 156 18.93 -2.66 -10.89
C GLY A 156 19.74 -2.62 -9.59
N SER A 157 19.10 -2.84 -8.44
CA SER A 157 19.85 -3.05 -7.19
C SER A 157 20.11 -4.54 -7.02
N GLY A 158 21.37 -4.93 -6.90
CA GLY A 158 21.76 -6.32 -6.69
C GLY A 158 22.43 -7.00 -7.87
N SER A 159 22.70 -8.30 -7.71
CA SER A 159 23.23 -9.16 -8.76
C SER A 159 22.21 -10.23 -9.14
N LEU A 160 22.00 -10.42 -10.45
CA LEU A 160 21.18 -11.50 -10.97
C LEU A 160 22.09 -12.55 -11.61
N SER A 161 22.08 -13.77 -11.07
CA SER A 161 22.87 -14.89 -11.60
C SER A 161 22.06 -15.79 -12.53
N LYS A 162 20.74 -15.77 -12.38
CA LYS A 162 19.80 -16.66 -13.07
C LYS A 162 19.22 -16.00 -14.32
N SER A 163 19.11 -16.77 -15.40
CA SER A 163 18.37 -16.36 -16.60
C SER A 163 16.86 -16.37 -16.31
N LEU A 164 16.19 -15.22 -16.38
CA LEU A 164 14.74 -15.09 -16.13
C LEU A 164 14.03 -14.43 -17.32
N THR A 165 12.77 -14.81 -17.56
CA THR A 165 11.90 -14.12 -18.52
C THR A 165 11.02 -13.14 -17.79
N VAL A 166 11.27 -11.85 -17.96
CA VAL A 166 10.71 -10.82 -17.09
C VAL A 166 9.70 -9.96 -17.84
N ARG A 167 8.42 -10.04 -17.42
CA ARG A 167 7.29 -9.28 -17.97
C ARG A 167 6.87 -8.18 -17.01
N ALA A 168 7.29 -6.94 -17.29
CA ALA A 168 6.97 -5.78 -16.44
C ALA A 168 6.54 -4.55 -17.25
N GLY A 169 5.92 -3.58 -16.58
CA GLY A 169 5.46 -2.33 -17.21
C GLY A 169 6.61 -1.35 -17.47
N ALA A 170 7.63 -1.36 -16.61
CA ALA A 170 8.82 -0.52 -16.74
C ALA A 170 10.07 -1.20 -16.18
N PHE A 171 11.23 -0.78 -16.68
CA PHE A 171 12.54 -1.27 -16.25
C PHE A 171 13.49 -0.08 -16.17
N SER A 172 14.38 -0.04 -15.17
CA SER A 172 15.53 0.86 -15.20
C SER A 172 16.54 0.38 -16.25
N GLU A 173 17.34 1.29 -16.79
CA GLU A 173 18.39 0.97 -17.76
C GLU A 173 19.40 -0.03 -17.19
N SER A 174 19.80 0.18 -15.93
CA SER A 174 20.66 -0.75 -15.17
C SER A 174 20.05 -2.15 -15.03
N ALA A 175 18.74 -2.25 -14.80
CA ALA A 175 18.07 -3.54 -14.65
C ALA A 175 18.03 -4.31 -15.98
N LYS A 176 17.75 -3.61 -17.08
CA LYS A 176 17.73 -4.26 -18.41
C LYS A 176 19.09 -4.84 -18.77
N ALA A 177 20.15 -4.04 -18.61
CA ALA A 177 21.51 -4.49 -18.90
C ALA A 177 21.92 -5.70 -18.04
N ALA A 178 21.57 -5.70 -16.76
CA ALA A 178 21.87 -6.82 -15.87
C ALA A 178 21.08 -8.09 -16.21
N ILE A 179 19.80 -7.98 -16.60
CA ILE A 179 18.97 -9.13 -17.00
C ILE A 179 19.46 -9.71 -18.33
N GLU A 180 19.81 -8.86 -19.30
CA GLU A 180 20.36 -9.28 -20.59
C GLU A 180 21.75 -9.93 -20.42
N ALA A 181 22.61 -9.39 -19.54
CA ALA A 181 23.91 -9.97 -19.22
C ALA A 181 23.80 -11.35 -18.55
N ALA A 182 22.74 -11.60 -17.76
CA ALA A 182 22.43 -12.90 -17.20
C ALA A 182 21.77 -13.88 -18.21
N GLY A 183 21.63 -13.49 -19.48
CA GLY A 183 20.99 -14.30 -20.52
C GLY A 183 19.46 -14.39 -20.38
N GLY A 184 18.84 -13.46 -19.63
CA GLY A 184 17.40 -13.36 -19.47
C GLY A 184 16.72 -12.57 -20.59
N LYS A 185 15.38 -12.63 -20.64
CA LYS A 185 14.56 -11.94 -21.64
C LYS A 185 13.74 -10.83 -20.99
N VAL A 186 13.81 -9.62 -21.56
CA VAL A 186 13.07 -8.45 -21.08
C VAL A 186 11.85 -8.20 -21.96
N GLU A 187 10.65 -8.39 -21.41
CA GLU A 187 9.38 -8.12 -22.10
C GLU A 187 8.64 -6.94 -21.43
N LYS A 188 8.53 -5.83 -22.18
CA LYS A 188 7.80 -4.65 -21.71
C LYS A 188 6.33 -4.73 -22.08
N LEU A 189 5.45 -4.77 -21.06
CA LEU A 189 4.01 -4.77 -21.27
C LEU A 189 3.52 -3.42 -21.80
N ALA A 190 2.60 -3.45 -22.77
CA ALA A 190 2.04 -2.25 -23.37
C ALA A 190 1.17 -1.49 -22.35
N ALA A 191 1.44 -0.18 -22.20
CA ALA A 191 0.63 0.69 -21.37
C ALA A 191 -0.77 0.91 -22.00
N LYS A 192 -1.77 1.15 -21.15
CA LYS A 192 -3.11 1.52 -21.62
C LYS A 192 -3.02 2.78 -22.49
N PRO A 193 -3.55 2.76 -23.73
CA PRO A 193 -3.43 3.91 -24.63
C PRO A 193 -4.22 5.10 -24.11
N LYS A 194 -3.59 6.28 -24.13
CA LYS A 194 -4.28 7.53 -23.82
C LYS A 194 -5.20 7.90 -24.98
N TRP A 195 -6.46 8.20 -24.68
CA TRP A 195 -7.37 8.74 -25.70
C TRP A 195 -6.85 10.09 -26.18
N THR A 196 -6.71 10.23 -27.50
CA THR A 196 -6.38 11.51 -28.14
C THR A 196 -7.27 11.70 -29.35
N ARG A 197 -7.60 12.96 -29.67
CA ARG A 197 -8.46 13.28 -30.81
C ARG A 197 -7.89 12.75 -32.14
N LYS A 198 -6.56 12.75 -32.30
CA LYS A 198 -5.88 12.20 -33.49
C LYS A 198 -6.07 10.69 -33.60
N LEU A 199 -5.86 9.94 -32.51
CA LEU A 199 -6.09 8.49 -32.49
C LEU A 199 -7.55 8.17 -32.75
N HIS A 200 -8.48 8.92 -32.15
CA HIS A 200 -9.90 8.72 -32.36
C HIS A 200 -10.31 8.90 -33.83
N LYS A 201 -9.82 9.95 -34.51
CA LYS A 201 -10.07 10.16 -35.94
C LYS A 201 -9.51 9.02 -36.80
N LYS A 202 -8.32 8.50 -36.47
CA LYS A 202 -7.74 7.34 -37.17
C LYS A 202 -8.63 6.10 -37.03
N VAL A 203 -9.07 5.79 -35.81
CA VAL A 203 -9.98 4.66 -35.55
C VAL A 203 -11.28 4.81 -36.34
N VAL A 204 -11.87 6.00 -36.37
CA VAL A 204 -13.11 6.26 -37.15
C VAL A 204 -12.86 6.08 -38.64
N ALA A 205 -11.74 6.56 -39.17
CA ALA A 205 -11.37 6.39 -40.57
C ALA A 205 -11.10 4.91 -40.93
N GLU A 206 -10.47 4.15 -40.04
CA GLU A 206 -10.26 2.70 -40.20
C GLU A 206 -11.58 1.93 -40.15
N MET A 207 -12.49 2.27 -39.23
CA MET A 207 -13.83 1.67 -39.18
C MET A 207 -14.64 1.97 -40.44
N ALA A 208 -14.58 3.21 -40.94
CA ALA A 208 -15.22 3.60 -42.19
C ALA A 208 -14.67 2.84 -43.40
N LYS A 209 -13.34 2.59 -43.44
CA LYS A 209 -12.71 1.73 -44.47
C LYS A 209 -13.21 0.29 -44.40
N ASN A 210 -13.48 -0.22 -43.20
CA ASN A 210 -14.04 -1.56 -42.98
C ASN A 210 -15.57 -1.60 -43.19
N GLY A 211 -16.20 -0.51 -43.65
CA GLY A 211 -17.64 -0.43 -43.88
C GLY A 211 -18.50 -0.29 -42.61
N LEU A 212 -17.88 -0.04 -41.46
CA LEU A 212 -18.53 0.05 -40.16
C LEU A 212 -18.72 1.53 -39.76
N ASP A 213 -19.94 1.88 -39.38
CA ASP A 213 -20.28 3.21 -38.89
C ASP A 213 -20.06 3.30 -37.38
N TYR A 214 -19.12 4.15 -36.98
CA TYR A 214 -18.70 4.34 -35.59
C TYR A 214 -19.86 4.66 -34.64
N GLU A 215 -20.81 5.52 -35.03
CA GLU A 215 -21.90 5.91 -34.13
C GLU A 215 -22.90 4.76 -33.90
N LYS A 216 -23.16 3.95 -34.93
CA LYS A 216 -23.99 2.74 -34.80
C LYS A 216 -23.32 1.70 -33.90
N GLU A 217 -22.02 1.46 -34.07
CA GLU A 217 -21.28 0.52 -33.22
C GLU A 217 -21.20 0.96 -31.75
N LYS A 218 -21.01 2.26 -31.52
CA LYS A 218 -20.99 2.85 -30.18
C LYS A 218 -22.35 2.72 -29.48
N LEU A 219 -23.44 2.95 -30.21
CA LEU A 219 -24.80 2.70 -29.71
C LEU A 219 -25.02 1.22 -29.37
N LYS A 220 -24.60 0.31 -30.26
CA LYS A 220 -24.68 -1.14 -30.04
C LYS A 220 -23.93 -1.54 -28.77
N LYS A 221 -22.66 -1.14 -28.62
CA LYS A 221 -21.86 -1.39 -27.40
C LYS A 221 -22.51 -0.84 -26.13
N ARG A 222 -23.15 0.32 -26.21
CA ARG A 222 -23.87 0.92 -25.08
C ARG A 222 -25.10 0.10 -24.71
N ILE A 223 -25.89 -0.35 -25.70
CA ILE A 223 -27.05 -1.22 -25.48
C ILE A 223 -26.59 -2.55 -24.88
N ASP A 224 -25.51 -3.16 -25.40
CA ASP A 224 -24.96 -4.42 -24.88
C ASP A 224 -24.51 -4.28 -23.43
N ASN A 225 -23.86 -3.16 -23.07
CA ASN A 225 -23.49 -2.86 -21.68
C ASN A 225 -24.72 -2.69 -20.77
N LEU A 226 -25.77 -1.99 -21.25
CA LEU A 226 -27.01 -1.85 -20.49
C LEU A 226 -27.75 -3.19 -20.32
N LYS A 227 -27.76 -4.04 -21.35
CA LYS A 227 -28.29 -5.42 -21.29
C LYS A 227 -27.51 -6.26 -20.26
N SER A 228 -26.18 -6.22 -20.27
CA SER A 228 -25.34 -6.95 -19.30
C SER A 228 -25.57 -6.53 -17.84
N LYS A 229 -26.04 -5.29 -17.63
CA LYS A 229 -26.40 -4.74 -16.31
C LYS A 229 -27.88 -4.92 -15.96
N GLY A 230 -28.68 -5.55 -16.82
CA GLY A 230 -30.12 -5.72 -16.63
C GLY A 230 -30.94 -4.44 -16.72
N MET A 231 -30.37 -3.33 -17.20
CA MET A 231 -31.01 -2.00 -17.24
C MET A 231 -31.64 -1.66 -18.60
N TYR A 232 -31.66 -2.61 -19.53
CA TYR A 232 -32.25 -2.42 -20.85
C TYR A 232 -33.47 -3.31 -21.01
N VAL A 233 -34.65 -2.68 -21.15
CA VAL A 233 -35.89 -3.36 -21.50
C VAL A 233 -36.21 -3.04 -22.96
N GLU A 234 -36.30 -4.06 -23.80
CA GLU A 234 -36.74 -3.88 -25.18
C GLU A 234 -38.19 -3.41 -25.20
N ARG A 235 -38.42 -2.23 -25.76
CA ARG A 235 -39.77 -1.70 -25.93
C ARG A 235 -40.44 -2.47 -27.06
N VAL A 236 -41.39 -3.34 -26.75
CA VAL A 236 -42.25 -3.98 -27.76
C VAL A 236 -43.15 -2.92 -28.39
N VAL A 237 -42.80 -2.45 -29.58
CA VAL A 237 -43.65 -1.53 -30.34
C VAL A 237 -44.84 -2.32 -30.89
N LYS A 238 -46.05 -2.11 -30.33
CA LYS A 238 -47.30 -2.57 -30.97
C LYS A 238 -47.36 -1.93 -32.37
N LYS A 239 -47.33 -2.74 -33.44
CA LYS A 239 -47.58 -2.26 -34.81
C LYS A 239 -48.94 -1.54 -34.81
N LYS A 240 -48.96 -0.23 -35.10
CA LYS A 240 -50.20 0.49 -35.40
C LYS A 240 -50.82 -0.16 -36.65
N ALA A 241 -52.02 -0.71 -36.54
CA ALA A 241 -52.80 -1.14 -37.69
C ALA A 241 -53.02 0.06 -38.62
N ALA A 242 -52.73 -0.10 -39.91
CA ALA A 242 -52.96 0.93 -40.91
C ALA A 242 -54.47 1.28 -40.96
N PRO A 243 -54.87 2.56 -41.06
CA PRO A 243 -56.28 2.91 -41.23
C PRO A 243 -56.77 2.37 -42.58
N ALA A 244 -57.85 1.60 -42.55
CA ALA A 244 -58.52 1.10 -43.75
C ALA A 244 -58.96 2.29 -44.62
N ALA A 245 -58.55 2.31 -45.88
CA ALA A 245 -58.98 3.30 -46.85
C ALA A 245 -60.50 3.21 -47.04
N GLY A 246 -61.24 4.17 -46.48
CA GLY A 246 -62.68 4.30 -46.69
C GLY A 246 -62.97 4.66 -48.14
N LYS A 247 -63.75 3.82 -48.83
CA LYS A 247 -64.35 4.11 -50.14
C LYS A 247 -65.20 5.38 -50.04
N LYS A 248 -64.88 6.41 -50.82
CA LYS A 248 -65.83 7.50 -51.12
C LYS A 248 -66.87 6.96 -52.12
N LYS A 249 -68.15 7.09 -51.78
CA LYS A 249 -69.28 7.00 -52.70
C LYS A 249 -69.48 8.36 -53.37
#